data_AF-A0A7X7QYP3-F1
#
_entry.id   AF-A0A7X7QYP3-F1
#
_cell.length_a   1.000
_cell.length_b   1.000
_cell.length_c   1.000
_cell.angle_alpha   90.00
_cell.angle_beta   90.00
_cell.angle_gamma   90.00
#
_symmetry.space_group_name_H-M   'P 1'
#
loop_
_entity.id
_entity.type
_entity.pdbx_description
1 polymer ?
#
loop_
_entity_poly.entity_id
_entity_poly.type
_entity_poly.pdbx_seq_one_letter_code
_entity_poly.pdbx_strand_id
1 'polypeptide(L)'
;MLILSIVLFAIAAVIGAAIVYLRLKAREVSIGTALAHGAFAAAGLVVLILEATTGPRVPREMVALALFAVAALGGFLLFALHLKARKLPLALMGVHGVVAVAGFLLLLSVLIAA
;
A
#
# COMPACT_ATOMS: atom_id res chain seq x y z
N MET A 1 9.00 4.27 -15.21
CA MET A 1 8.37 3.14 -14.47
C MET A 1 7.30 3.61 -13.48
N LEU A 2 7.17 4.93 -13.29
CA LEU A 2 6.18 5.60 -12.45
C LEU A 2 4.72 5.17 -12.71
N ILE A 3 4.24 5.23 -13.96
CA ILE A 3 2.83 4.89 -14.29
C ILE A 3 2.49 3.46 -13.88
N LEU A 4 3.40 2.50 -14.12
CA LEU A 4 3.20 1.10 -13.72
C LEU A 4 3.08 0.97 -12.19
N SER A 5 3.95 1.66 -11.44
CA SER A 5 3.86 1.68 -9.97
C SER A 5 2.51 2.25 -9.50
N ILE A 6 2.05 3.35 -10.10
CA ILE A 6 0.76 3.97 -9.79
C ILE A 6 -0.39 3.00 -10.06
N VAL A 7 -0.41 2.32 -11.20
CA VAL A 7 -1.47 1.35 -11.53
C VAL A 7 -1.49 0.19 -10.52
N LEU A 8 -0.31 -0.34 -10.16
CA LEU A 8 -0.20 -1.43 -9.17
C LEU A 8 -0.71 -0.98 -7.79
N PHE A 9 -0.32 0.21 -7.34
CA PHE A 9 -0.82 0.77 -6.08
C PHE A 9 -2.31 1.10 -6.12
N ALA A 10 -2.85 1.54 -7.26
CA ALA A 10 -4.29 1.78 -7.41
C ALA A 10 -5.09 0.48 -7.25
N ILE A 11 -4.65 -0.62 -7.88
CA ILE A 11 -5.26 -1.94 -7.71
C ILE A 11 -5.16 -2.37 -6.23
N ALA A 12 -3.98 -2.24 -5.62
CA ALA A 12 -3.79 -2.55 -4.21
C ALA A 12 -4.72 -1.73 -3.30
N ALA A 13 -4.88 -0.43 -3.56
CA ALA A 13 -5.74 0.47 -2.79
C ALA A 13 -7.22 0.08 -2.89
N VAL A 14 -7.70 -0.30 -4.07
CA VAL A 14 -9.08 -0.79 -4.24
C VAL A 14 -9.32 -2.06 -3.43
N ILE A 15 -8.40 -3.04 -3.50
CA ILE A 15 -8.51 -4.27 -2.70
C ILE A 15 -8.42 -3.94 -1.20
N GLY A 16 -7.52 -3.04 -0.80
CA GLY A 16 -7.36 -2.58 0.57
C GLY A 16 -8.62 -1.92 1.13
N ALA A 17 -9.28 -1.06 0.35
CA ALA A 17 -10.56 -0.46 0.70
C ALA A 17 -11.65 -1.53 0.90
N ALA A 18 -11.70 -2.55 0.03
CA ALA A 18 -12.61 -3.68 0.19
C ALA A 18 -12.34 -4.48 1.48
N ILE A 19 -11.07 -4.72 1.83
CA ILE A 19 -10.66 -5.38 3.07
C ILE A 19 -11.16 -4.59 4.29
N VAL A 20 -10.93 -3.26 4.31
CA VAL A 20 -11.39 -2.39 5.40
C VAL A 20 -12.92 -2.42 5.50
N TYR A 21 -13.63 -2.30 4.38
CA TYR A 21 -15.09 -2.38 4.35
C TYR A 21 -15.63 -3.68 4.95
N LEU A 22 -15.07 -4.83 4.55
CA LEU A 22 -15.45 -6.14 5.09
C LEU A 22 -15.18 -6.23 6.60
N ARG A 23 -14.02 -5.76 7.06
CA ARG A 23 -13.67 -5.77 8.48
C ARG A 23 -14.57 -4.88 9.32
N LEU A 24 -14.95 -3.69 8.82
CA LEU A 24 -15.90 -2.80 9.47
C LEU A 24 -17.31 -3.41 9.56
N LYS A 25 -17.66 -4.30 8.62
CA LYS A 25 -18.90 -5.09 8.66
C LYS A 25 -18.79 -6.37 9.48
N ALA A 26 -17.71 -6.55 10.25
CA ALA A 26 -17.41 -7.77 11.01
C ALA A 26 -17.40 -9.04 10.15
N ARG A 27 -17.12 -8.90 8.84
CA ARG A 27 -16.96 -10.03 7.92
C ARG A 27 -15.51 -10.50 7.91
N GLU A 28 -15.34 -11.79 7.66
CA GLU A 28 -14.03 -12.36 7.45
C GLU A 28 -13.45 -11.91 6.11
N VAL A 29 -12.13 -11.74 6.09
CA VAL A 29 -11.38 -11.44 4.87
C VAL A 29 -10.62 -12.69 4.52
N SER A 30 -10.80 -13.20 3.29
CA SER A 30 -10.07 -14.38 2.85
C SER A 30 -8.57 -14.10 2.80
N ILE A 31 -7.75 -15.12 3.11
CA ILE A 31 -6.29 -15.03 2.96
C ILE A 31 -5.91 -14.67 1.52
N GLY A 32 -6.64 -15.21 0.53
CA GLY A 32 -6.42 -14.88 -0.89
C GLY A 32 -6.59 -13.39 -1.19
N THR A 33 -7.61 -12.74 -0.63
CA THR A 33 -7.81 -11.29 -0.79
C THR A 33 -6.69 -10.48 -0.15
N ALA A 34 -6.25 -10.88 1.06
CA ALA A 34 -5.14 -10.22 1.74
C ALA A 34 -3.81 -10.40 0.97
N LEU A 35 -3.56 -11.60 0.44
CA LEU A 35 -2.40 -11.89 -0.41
C LEU A 35 -2.44 -11.09 -1.72
N ALA A 36 -3.60 -10.98 -2.37
CA ALA A 36 -3.74 -10.19 -3.59
C ALA A 36 -3.40 -8.71 -3.33
N HIS A 37 -3.97 -8.12 -2.28
CA HIS A 37 -3.62 -6.75 -1.87
C HIS A 37 -2.12 -6.59 -1.63
N GLY A 38 -1.54 -7.49 -0.81
CA GLY A 38 -0.12 -7.46 -0.48
C GLY A 38 0.78 -7.65 -1.70
N ALA A 39 0.42 -8.52 -2.64
CA ALA A 39 1.17 -8.78 -3.86
C ALA A 39 1.19 -7.57 -4.79
N PHE A 40 0.04 -6.94 -5.04
CA PHE A 40 -0.02 -5.71 -5.84
C PHE A 40 0.74 -4.56 -5.18
N ALA A 41 0.62 -4.40 -3.85
CA ALA A 41 1.35 -3.37 -3.11
C ALA A 41 2.87 -3.62 -3.15
N ALA A 42 3.31 -4.86 -2.94
CA ALA A 42 4.73 -5.22 -2.99
C ALA A 42 5.31 -5.04 -4.40
N ALA A 43 4.58 -5.45 -5.45
CA ALA A 43 4.98 -5.21 -6.82
C ALA A 43 5.09 -3.70 -7.13
N GLY A 44 4.09 -2.90 -6.73
CA GLY A 44 4.11 -1.45 -6.88
C GLY A 44 5.31 -0.80 -6.18
N LEU A 45 5.65 -1.28 -4.98
CA LEU A 45 6.80 -0.82 -4.20
C LEU A 45 8.13 -1.19 -4.87
N VAL A 46 8.28 -2.42 -5.37
CA VAL A 46 9.47 -2.83 -6.13
C VAL A 46 9.65 -1.95 -7.37
N VAL A 47 8.58 -1.71 -8.13
CA VAL A 47 8.65 -0.84 -9.32
C VAL A 47 9.00 0.60 -8.95
N LEU A 48 8.49 1.12 -7.82
CA LEU A 48 8.83 2.45 -7.33
C LEU A 48 10.30 2.56 -6.90
N ILE A 49 10.84 1.52 -6.25
CA ILE A 49 12.26 1.47 -5.88
C ILE A 49 13.12 1.51 -7.15
N LEU A 50 12.75 0.76 -8.18
CA LEU A 50 13.47 0.78 -9.46
C LEU A 50 13.40 2.15 -10.14
N GLU A 51 12.24 2.81 -10.14
CA GLU A 51 12.11 4.18 -10.66
C GLU A 51 13.02 5.15 -9.89
N ALA A 52 12.98 5.11 -8.55
CA ALA A 52 13.73 6.03 -7.69
C ALA A 52 15.25 5.84 -7.76
N THR A 53 15.71 4.66 -8.20
CA THR A 53 17.14 4.30 -8.27
C THR A 53 17.73 4.39 -9.67
N THR A 54 16.91 4.27 -10.72
CA THR A 54 17.35 4.30 -12.12
C THR A 54 16.90 5.55 -12.88
N GLY A 55 15.85 6.24 -12.40
CA GLY A 55 15.29 7.44 -13.01
C GLY A 55 15.88 8.76 -12.47
N PRO A 56 15.38 9.91 -12.96
CA PRO A 56 15.72 11.23 -12.43
C PRO A 56 15.33 11.33 -10.94
N ARG A 57 16.19 11.97 -10.14
CA ARG A 57 15.90 12.14 -8.71
C ARG A 57 14.82 13.21 -8.49
N VAL A 58 13.59 12.76 -8.25
CA VAL A 58 12.47 13.63 -7.88
C VAL A 58 12.24 13.54 -6.36
N PRO A 59 12.41 14.62 -5.59
CA PRO A 59 12.26 14.57 -4.12
C PRO A 59 10.90 14.03 -3.63
N ARG A 60 9.82 14.36 -4.36
CA ARG A 60 8.47 13.87 -4.04
C ARG A 60 8.34 12.35 -4.18
N GLU A 61 9.01 11.73 -5.15
CA GLU A 61 9.02 10.26 -5.32
C GLU A 61 9.70 9.59 -4.13
N MET A 62 10.82 10.14 -3.64
CA MET A 62 11.54 9.60 -2.48
C MET A 62 10.70 9.66 -1.20
N VAL A 63 9.93 10.74 -1.02
CA VAL A 63 8.99 10.86 0.11
C VAL A 63 7.85 9.85 -0.05
N ALA A 64 7.30 9.68 -1.26
CA ALA A 64 6.28 8.66 -1.50
C ALA A 64 6.81 7.24 -1.21
N LEU A 65 8.05 6.95 -1.64
CA LEU A 65 8.72 5.68 -1.36
C LEU A 65 8.87 5.44 0.16
N ALA A 66 9.28 6.46 0.92
CA ALA A 66 9.39 6.36 2.37
C ALA A 66 8.02 6.08 3.04
N LEU A 67 6.96 6.75 2.59
CA LEU A 67 5.60 6.50 3.08
C LEU A 67 5.13 5.07 2.76
N PHE A 68 5.37 4.57 1.56
CA PHE A 68 5.03 3.20 1.20
C PHE A 68 5.85 2.17 1.95
N ALA A 69 7.13 2.44 2.26
CA ALA A 69 7.93 1.57 3.12
C ALA A 69 7.33 1.47 4.53
N VAL A 70 6.94 2.59 5.14
CA VAL A 70 6.25 2.61 6.45
C VAL A 70 4.92 1.87 6.38
N ALA A 71 4.12 2.12 5.32
CA ALA A 71 2.86 1.41 5.12
C ALA A 71 3.08 -0.10 4.96
N ALA A 72 4.09 -0.55 4.21
CA ALA A 72 4.40 -1.96 4.00
C ALA A 72 4.71 -2.66 5.33
N LEU A 73 5.50 -2.03 6.23
CA LEU A 73 5.76 -2.57 7.56
C LEU A 73 4.46 -2.76 8.37
N GLY A 74 3.56 -1.77 8.33
CA GLY A 74 2.23 -1.89 8.94
C GLY A 74 1.39 -3.02 8.33
N GLY A 75 1.42 -3.16 7.00
CA GLY A 75 0.74 -4.21 6.26
C GLY A 75 1.24 -5.61 6.61
N PHE A 76 2.57 -5.79 6.68
CA PHE A 76 3.19 -7.05 7.11
C PHE A 76 2.80 -7.42 8.54
N LEU A 77 2.77 -6.44 9.46
CA LEU A 77 2.33 -6.69 10.84
C LEU A 77 0.86 -7.11 10.89
N LEU A 78 -0.03 -6.42 10.17
CA LEU A 78 -1.45 -6.79 10.07
C LEU A 78 -1.62 -8.19 9.47
N PHE A 79 -0.88 -8.51 8.41
CA PHE A 79 -0.93 -9.83 7.78
C PHE A 79 -0.41 -10.93 8.73
N ALA A 80 0.68 -10.68 9.45
CA ALA A 80 1.19 -11.62 10.46
C ALA A 80 0.19 -11.87 11.60
N LEU A 81 -0.54 -10.84 12.04
CA LEU A 81 -1.60 -10.99 13.03
C LEU A 81 -2.78 -11.79 12.46
N HIS A 82 -3.13 -11.57 11.19
CA HIS A 82 -4.16 -12.34 10.49
C HIS A 82 -3.80 -13.83 10.45
N LEU A 83 -2.57 -14.18 10.06
CA LEU A 83 -2.10 -15.58 10.03
C LEU A 83 -2.14 -16.26 11.40
N LYS A 84 -1.95 -15.49 12.47
CA LYS A 84 -2.04 -15.99 13.86
C LYS A 84 -3.47 -16.02 14.40
N ALA A 85 -4.49 -15.79 13.57
CA ALA A 85 -5.89 -15.66 13.94
C ALA A 85 -6.12 -14.65 15.09
N ARG A 86 -5.26 -13.63 15.22
CA ARG A 86 -5.38 -12.59 16.24
C ARG A 86 -6.31 -11.49 15.77
N LYS A 87 -6.95 -10.81 16.72
CA LYS A 87 -7.72 -9.59 16.43
C LYS A 87 -6.80 -8.54 15.79
N LEU A 88 -7.23 -8.01 14.65
CA LEU A 88 -6.51 -6.95 13.95
C LEU A 88 -6.77 -5.61 14.67
N PRO A 89 -5.74 -4.90 15.14
CA PRO A 89 -5.92 -3.61 15.79
C PRO A 89 -6.47 -2.59 14.79
N LEU A 90 -7.65 -2.03 15.06
CA LEU A 90 -8.30 -1.05 14.18
C LEU A 90 -7.43 0.20 13.99
N ALA A 91 -6.75 0.66 15.04
CA ALA A 91 -5.82 1.79 14.97
C ALA A 91 -4.68 1.53 13.98
N LEU A 92 -4.06 0.35 14.02
CA LEU A 92 -2.98 -0.01 13.11
C LEU A 92 -3.48 -0.10 11.65
N MET A 93 -4.67 -0.66 11.44
CA MET A 93 -5.31 -0.72 10.12
C MET A 93 -5.59 0.68 9.57
N GLY A 94 -6.10 1.59 10.42
CA GLY A 94 -6.33 2.98 10.06
C GLY A 94 -5.04 3.73 9.71
N VAL A 95 -4.00 3.63 10.54
CA VAL A 95 -2.70 4.27 10.28
C VAL A 95 -2.08 3.73 9.00
N HIS A 96 -2.06 2.40 8.82
CA HIS A 96 -1.56 1.78 7.59
C HIS A 96 -2.29 2.33 6.34
N GLY A 97 -3.63 2.35 6.38
CA GLY A 97 -4.43 2.85 5.27
C GLY A 97 -4.18 4.32 4.96
N VAL A 98 -4.15 5.19 5.98
CA VAL A 98 -3.91 6.63 5.82
C VAL A 98 -2.51 6.91 5.25
N VAL A 99 -1.48 6.24 5.77
CA VAL A 99 -0.11 6.39 5.27
C VAL A 99 0.01 5.91 3.82
N ALA A 100 -0.63 4.78 3.47
CA ALA A 100 -0.65 4.28 2.10
C ALA A 100 -1.36 5.24 1.14
N VAL A 101 -2.52 5.80 1.53
CA VAL A 101 -3.25 6.78 0.72
C VAL A 101 -2.45 8.07 0.56
N ALA A 102 -1.81 8.57 1.61
CA ALA A 102 -0.93 9.75 1.53
C ALA A 102 0.24 9.51 0.57
N GLY A 103 0.89 8.33 0.66
CA GLY A 103 1.95 7.92 -0.28
C GLY A 103 1.46 7.86 -1.72
N PHE A 104 0.26 7.30 -1.96
CA PHE A 104 -0.34 7.21 -3.28
C PHE A 104 -0.69 8.58 -3.87
N LEU A 105 -1.31 9.47 -3.10
CA LEU A 105 -1.65 10.82 -3.56
C LEU A 105 -0.39 11.64 -3.85
N LEU A 106 0.66 11.48 -3.05
CA LEU A 106 1.94 12.12 -3.30
C LEU A 106 2.59 11.57 -4.59
N LEU A 107 2.58 10.26 -4.80
CA LEU A 107 3.07 9.66 -6.04
C LEU A 107 2.28 10.14 -7.26
N LEU A 108 0.95 10.26 -7.15
CA LEU A 108 0.11 10.79 -8.22
C LEU A 108 0.44 12.26 -8.53
N SER A 109 0.76 13.06 -7.51
CA SER A 109 1.19 14.46 -7.70
C SER A 109 2.49 14.58 -8.50
N VAL A 110 3.35 13.56 -8.47
CA VAL A 110 4.55 13.51 -9.30
C VAL A 110 4.15 13.40 -10.77
N LEU A 111 3.24 12.48 -11.10
CA LEU A 111 2.77 12.28 -12.47
C LEU A 111 2.06 13.52 -13.02
N ILE A 112 1.25 14.19 -12.20
CA ILE A 112 0.51 15.39 -12.63
C ILE A 112 1.43 16.59 -12.86
N ALA A 113 2.57 16.64 -12.17
CA ALA A 113 3.53 17.74 -12.26
C ALA A 113 4.70 17.46 -13.24
N ALA A 114 4.66 16.33 -13.95
CA ALA A 114 5.62 15.94 -14.98
C ALA A 114 5.15 16.40 -16.37
#